data_AF-A0A6A6PTH7-F1
#
_entry.id   AF-A0A6A6PTH7-F1
#
_cell.length_a   1.000
_cell.length_b   1.000
_cell.length_c   1.000
_cell.angle_alpha   90.00
_cell.angle_beta   90.00
_cell.angle_gamma   90.00
#
_symmetry.space_group_name_H-M   'P 1'
#
loop_
_entity.id
_entity.type
_entity.pdbx_description
1 polymer ?
#
loop_
_entity_poly.entity_id
_entity_poly.type
_entity_poly.pdbx_seq_one_letter_code
_entity_poly.pdbx_strand_id
1 'polypeptide(L)'
;MTTPAADARLRFLNGVAERLMVSSPATSAYVQSVRLAALHNDESRDGGDGICTACGNILIFGWSCDIPKTEKRTRSTRIASSLDHQQRMAAQCVRCDSSTFINKAKRRKTKRSPQTSKLPQPQVLEPVQSASLETEKPSARRRPRNKKASLQSMIANKPTSNSGRSTGFGLDLMDLMKT
;
A
#
# COMPACT_ATOMS: atom_id res chain seq x y z
N MET A 1 -2.13 -14.15 -27.73
CA MET A 1 -2.50 -12.78 -28.17
C MET A 1 -4.00 -12.66 -28.15
N THR A 2 -4.55 -11.91 -27.19
CA THR A 2 -5.99 -11.71 -27.05
C THR A 2 -6.51 -10.77 -28.13
N THR A 3 -7.70 -11.05 -28.67
CA THR A 3 -8.37 -10.15 -29.63
C THR A 3 -8.86 -8.89 -28.91
N PRO A 4 -8.99 -7.73 -29.60
CA PRO A 4 -9.47 -6.50 -28.95
C PRO A 4 -10.87 -6.65 -28.34
N ALA A 5 -11.73 -7.48 -28.94
CA ALA A 5 -13.04 -7.81 -28.38
C ALA A 5 -12.93 -8.63 -27.09
N ALA A 6 -11.98 -9.57 -27.01
CA ALA A 6 -11.73 -10.34 -25.80
C ALA A 6 -11.21 -9.46 -24.66
N ASP A 7 -10.29 -8.54 -24.93
CA ASP A 7 -9.78 -7.59 -23.93
C ASP A 7 -10.90 -6.67 -23.40
N ALA A 8 -11.74 -6.13 -24.29
CA ALA A 8 -12.90 -5.33 -23.88
C ALA A 8 -13.84 -6.10 -22.94
N ARG A 9 -14.09 -7.39 -23.23
CA ARG A 9 -14.89 -8.28 -22.37
C ARG A 9 -14.22 -8.50 -21.01
N LEU A 10 -12.91 -8.75 -20.96
CA LEU A 10 -12.18 -8.96 -19.70
C LEU A 10 -12.22 -7.71 -18.80
N ARG A 11 -12.07 -6.52 -19.40
CA ARG A 11 -12.19 -5.23 -18.68
C ARG A 11 -13.60 -5.01 -18.14
N PHE A 12 -14.62 -5.33 -18.94
CA PHE A 12 -16.01 -5.26 -18.51
C PHE A 12 -16.29 -6.19 -17.32
N LEU A 13 -15.87 -7.46 -17.41
CA LEU A 13 -16.04 -8.43 -16.31
C LEU A 13 -15.33 -7.95 -15.03
N ASN A 14 -14.12 -7.40 -15.16
CA ASN A 14 -13.41 -6.87 -14.00
C ASN A 14 -14.17 -5.69 -13.35
N GLY A 15 -14.62 -4.72 -14.14
CA GLY A 15 -15.36 -3.57 -13.63
C GLY A 15 -16.72 -3.93 -13.01
N VAL A 16 -17.41 -4.93 -13.55
CA VAL A 16 -18.66 -5.45 -12.95
C VAL A 16 -18.39 -6.12 -11.62
N ALA A 17 -17.35 -6.97 -11.53
CA ALA A 17 -17.00 -7.64 -10.28
C ALA A 17 -16.64 -6.63 -9.17
N GLU A 18 -15.83 -5.62 -9.47
CA GLU A 18 -15.47 -4.57 -8.51
C GLU A 18 -16.68 -3.78 -8.01
N ARG A 19 -17.73 -3.58 -8.83
CA ARG A 19 -18.96 -2.91 -8.38
C ARG A 19 -19.85 -3.82 -7.54
N LEU A 20 -19.89 -5.11 -7.86
CA LEU A 20 -20.71 -6.10 -7.16
C LEU A 20 -20.05 -6.60 -5.87
N MET A 21 -18.77 -6.35 -5.65
CA MET A 21 -18.03 -6.90 -4.51
C MET A 21 -18.66 -6.59 -3.15
N VAL A 22 -19.25 -5.39 -2.99
CA VAL A 22 -19.85 -4.95 -1.72
C VAL A 22 -21.29 -5.45 -1.58
N SER A 23 -22.08 -5.37 -2.66
CA SER A 23 -23.50 -5.73 -2.64
C SER A 23 -23.74 -7.23 -2.73
N SER A 24 -22.89 -7.95 -3.47
CA SER A 24 -23.01 -9.38 -3.72
C SER A 24 -21.62 -10.02 -3.96
N PRO A 25 -20.89 -10.35 -2.88
CA PRO A 25 -19.57 -10.99 -2.98
C PRO A 25 -19.61 -12.33 -3.73
N ALA A 26 -20.73 -13.05 -3.65
CA ALA A 26 -20.94 -14.31 -4.34
C ALA A 26 -20.95 -14.14 -5.87
N THR A 27 -21.69 -13.16 -6.38
CA THR A 27 -21.77 -12.89 -7.83
C THR A 27 -20.49 -12.28 -8.35
N SER A 28 -19.85 -11.38 -7.59
CA SER A 28 -18.52 -10.85 -7.92
C SER A 28 -17.50 -11.97 -8.11
N ALA A 29 -17.45 -12.95 -7.20
CA ALA A 29 -16.54 -14.09 -7.30
C ALA A 29 -16.83 -14.96 -8.53
N TYR A 30 -18.11 -15.17 -8.87
CA TYR A 30 -18.50 -15.89 -10.09
C TYR A 30 -18.09 -15.15 -11.36
N VAL A 31 -18.30 -13.83 -11.44
CA VAL A 31 -17.88 -13.02 -12.60
C VAL A 31 -16.35 -13.08 -12.77
N GLN A 32 -15.61 -13.03 -11.67
CA GLN A 32 -14.16 -13.17 -11.70
C GLN A 32 -13.70 -14.58 -12.08
N SER A 33 -14.40 -15.65 -11.65
CA SER A 33 -14.04 -17.00 -12.07
C SER A 33 -14.23 -17.20 -13.57
N VAL A 34 -15.27 -16.61 -14.16
CA VAL A 34 -15.46 -16.56 -15.62
C VAL A 34 -14.32 -15.80 -16.30
N ARG A 35 -13.88 -14.66 -15.74
CA ARG A 35 -12.71 -13.91 -16.24
C ARG A 35 -11.43 -14.77 -16.17
N LEU A 36 -11.19 -15.44 -15.05
CA LEU A 36 -10.02 -16.29 -14.84
C LEU A 36 -9.99 -17.51 -15.78
N ALA A 37 -11.15 -18.07 -16.11
CA ALA A 37 -11.30 -19.14 -17.08
C ALA A 37 -10.95 -18.67 -18.50
N ALA A 38 -11.39 -17.46 -18.89
CA ALA A 38 -11.04 -16.86 -20.16
C ALA A 38 -9.53 -16.58 -20.29
N LEU A 39 -8.87 -16.25 -19.18
CA LEU A 39 -7.42 -16.01 -19.10
C LEU A 39 -6.57 -17.28 -18.99
N HIS A 40 -7.15 -18.47 -18.75
CA HIS A 40 -6.38 -19.70 -18.54
C HIS A 40 -5.52 -20.10 -19.75
N ASN A 41 -5.81 -19.56 -20.94
CA ASN A 41 -5.02 -19.80 -22.14
C ASN A 41 -3.75 -18.93 -22.24
N ASP A 42 -3.64 -17.89 -21.43
CA ASP A 42 -2.46 -17.02 -21.39
C ASP A 42 -1.64 -17.37 -20.14
N GLU A 43 -0.51 -18.06 -20.35
CA GLU A 43 0.45 -18.56 -19.33
C GLU A 43 1.02 -17.45 -18.41
N SER A 44 0.72 -16.19 -18.68
CA SER A 44 1.18 -15.02 -17.92
C SER A 44 0.20 -14.68 -16.78
N ARG A 45 -0.05 -15.64 -15.88
CA ARG A 45 -0.73 -15.35 -14.61
C ARG A 45 0.25 -14.66 -13.66
N ASP A 46 0.52 -13.38 -13.91
CA ASP A 46 1.12 -12.53 -12.89
C ASP A 46 0.14 -12.47 -11.73
N GLY A 47 0.51 -13.09 -10.59
CA GLY A 47 -0.24 -13.10 -9.32
C GLY A 47 -0.33 -11.72 -8.67
N GLY A 48 -0.78 -10.71 -9.42
CA GLY A 48 -0.84 -9.32 -9.02
C GLY A 48 -2.27 -8.80 -8.82
N ASP A 49 -3.28 -9.48 -9.35
CA ASP A 49 -4.63 -8.90 -9.44
C ASP A 49 -5.39 -8.87 -8.12
N GLY A 50 -4.84 -9.44 -7.03
CA GLY A 50 -5.54 -9.49 -5.75
C GLY A 50 -6.83 -10.30 -5.81
N ILE A 51 -6.84 -11.37 -6.61
CA ILE A 51 -8.00 -12.26 -6.79
C ILE A 51 -7.59 -13.69 -6.39
N CYS A 52 -8.48 -14.40 -5.72
CA CYS A 52 -8.32 -15.81 -5.43
C CYS A 52 -8.38 -16.63 -6.74
N THR A 53 -7.31 -17.35 -7.04
CA THR A 53 -7.20 -18.17 -8.26
C THR A 53 -8.09 -19.42 -8.23
N ALA A 54 -8.52 -19.86 -7.05
CA ALA A 54 -9.38 -21.03 -6.88
C ALA A 54 -10.87 -20.69 -7.07
N CYS A 55 -11.37 -19.68 -6.34
CA CYS A 55 -12.81 -19.35 -6.33
C CYS A 55 -13.17 -18.01 -6.97
N GLY A 56 -12.19 -17.23 -7.45
CA GLY A 56 -12.43 -15.92 -8.07
C GLY A 56 -12.74 -14.79 -7.09
N ASN A 57 -12.71 -15.03 -5.78
CA ASN A 57 -13.02 -13.98 -4.81
C ASN A 57 -11.98 -12.83 -4.83
N ILE A 58 -12.42 -11.57 -4.79
CA ILE A 58 -11.51 -10.42 -4.67
C ILE A 58 -10.93 -10.41 -3.26
N LEU A 59 -9.61 -10.34 -3.14
CA LEU A 59 -8.86 -10.46 -1.91
C LEU A 59 -8.57 -9.07 -1.31
N ILE A 60 -9.22 -8.80 -0.19
CA ILE A 60 -9.10 -7.57 0.59
C ILE A 60 -8.63 -7.99 1.98
N PHE A 61 -7.45 -7.51 2.38
CA PHE A 61 -6.87 -7.87 3.67
C PHE A 61 -7.77 -7.46 4.83
N GLY A 62 -8.08 -8.42 5.70
CA GLY A 62 -8.95 -8.22 6.86
C GLY A 62 -10.44 -8.32 6.56
N TRP A 63 -10.84 -8.49 5.29
CA TRP A 63 -12.25 -8.67 4.89
C TRP A 63 -12.47 -10.03 4.22
N SER A 64 -11.73 -10.33 3.15
CA SER A 64 -11.91 -11.54 2.36
C SER A 64 -10.64 -12.39 2.24
N CYS A 65 -9.51 -11.88 2.75
CA CYS A 65 -8.29 -12.65 2.94
C CYS A 65 -7.56 -12.33 4.23
N ASP A 66 -6.87 -13.36 4.72
CA ASP A 66 -5.93 -13.28 5.84
C ASP A 66 -4.50 -13.44 5.37
N ILE A 67 -3.57 -12.83 6.09
CA ILE A 67 -2.14 -13.07 5.89
C ILE A 67 -1.76 -14.23 6.80
N PRO A 68 -1.41 -15.41 6.25
CA PRO A 68 -1.01 -16.52 7.08
C PRO A 68 0.20 -16.10 7.93
N LYS A 69 0.14 -16.37 9.23
CA LYS A 69 1.25 -16.11 10.14
C LYS A 69 2.38 -17.06 9.75
N THR A 70 3.36 -16.56 8.99
CA THR A 70 4.54 -17.36 8.67
C THR A 70 5.26 -17.67 9.97
N GLU A 71 5.47 -18.96 10.25
CA GLU A 71 6.35 -19.40 11.33
C GLU A 71 7.71 -18.70 11.22
N LYS A 72 8.38 -18.52 12.37
CA LYS A 72 9.60 -17.71 12.49
C LYS A 72 10.64 -18.18 11.46
N ARG A 73 10.76 -17.43 10.37
CA ARG A 73 11.74 -17.67 9.31
C ARG A 73 13.14 -17.74 9.92
N THR A 74 13.78 -18.91 9.83
CA THR A 74 15.16 -19.11 10.26
C THR A 74 16.11 -18.23 9.46
N ARG A 75 17.26 -17.87 10.03
CA ARG A 75 18.26 -16.96 9.42
C ARG A 75 18.66 -17.37 7.99
N SER A 76 18.66 -18.67 7.70
CA SER A 76 18.92 -19.24 6.37
C SER A 76 17.89 -18.81 5.31
N THR A 77 16.60 -18.89 5.62
CA THR A 77 15.51 -18.50 4.70
C THR A 77 15.48 -16.99 4.41
N ARG A 78 16.00 -16.16 5.32
CA ARG A 78 16.07 -14.70 5.13
C ARG A 78 17.08 -14.32 4.06
N ILE A 79 18.21 -15.02 3.98
CA ILE A 79 19.29 -14.73 3.02
C ILE A 79 18.86 -15.12 1.60
N ALA A 80 18.24 -16.29 1.43
CA ALA A 80 17.68 -16.75 0.15
C ALA A 80 16.60 -15.80 -0.40
N SER A 81 15.70 -15.31 0.47
CA SER A 81 14.64 -14.36 0.05
C SER A 81 15.12 -12.95 -0.29
N SER A 82 16.39 -12.61 -0.03
CA SER A 82 16.93 -11.28 -0.35
C SER A 82 17.47 -11.17 -1.78
N LEU A 83 17.83 -12.31 -2.39
CA LEU A 83 18.31 -12.39 -3.77
C LEU A 83 17.16 -12.39 -4.78
N ASP A 84 15.99 -12.89 -4.39
CA ASP A 84 14.81 -12.94 -5.25
C ASP A 84 13.91 -11.70 -5.02
N HIS A 85 14.10 -10.67 -5.84
CA HIS A 85 13.60 -9.32 -5.62
C HIS A 85 12.09 -9.11 -5.93
N GLN A 86 11.32 -10.20 -6.01
CA GLN A 86 9.86 -10.14 -6.08
C GLN A 86 9.28 -10.36 -4.68
N GLN A 87 9.04 -9.26 -3.96
CA GLN A 87 8.32 -9.29 -2.70
C GLN A 87 6.86 -9.71 -2.95
N ARG A 88 6.60 -11.01 -2.96
CA ARG A 88 5.26 -11.58 -2.94
C ARG A 88 4.82 -11.79 -1.49
N MET A 89 3.55 -11.52 -1.20
CA MET A 89 2.93 -11.91 0.07
C MET A 89 1.90 -13.01 -0.17
N ALA A 90 1.92 -14.03 0.66
CA ALA A 90 0.85 -15.02 0.67
C ALA A 90 -0.41 -14.39 1.30
N ALA A 91 -1.55 -14.67 0.71
CA ALA A 91 -2.88 -14.30 1.19
C ALA A 91 -3.76 -15.56 1.12
N GLN A 92 -4.39 -15.90 2.23
CA GLN A 92 -5.33 -17.01 2.36
C GLN A 92 -6.75 -16.48 2.15
N CYS A 93 -7.50 -17.07 1.23
CA CYS A 93 -8.89 -16.68 1.00
C CYS A 93 -9.78 -17.21 2.11
N VAL A 94 -10.55 -16.35 2.79
CA VAL A 94 -11.45 -16.75 3.88
C VAL A 94 -12.61 -17.63 3.39
N ARG A 95 -12.93 -17.60 2.09
CA ARG A 95 -14.06 -18.34 1.51
C ARG A 95 -13.76 -19.81 1.19
N CYS A 96 -12.53 -20.12 0.77
CA CYS A 96 -12.16 -21.45 0.26
C CYS A 96 -10.80 -21.94 0.75
N ASP A 97 -10.16 -21.19 1.65
CA ASP A 97 -8.85 -21.46 2.25
C ASP A 97 -7.68 -21.62 1.28
N SER A 98 -7.89 -21.36 -0.02
CA SER A 98 -6.81 -21.40 -0.99
C SER A 98 -5.79 -20.30 -0.69
N SER A 99 -4.52 -20.64 -0.74
CA SER A 99 -3.42 -19.69 -0.64
C SER A 99 -3.09 -19.13 -2.02
N THR A 100 -2.97 -17.80 -2.10
CA THR A 100 -2.59 -17.06 -3.31
C THR A 100 -1.48 -16.08 -3.01
N PHE A 101 -0.60 -15.84 -3.98
CA PHE A 101 0.47 -14.86 -3.84
C PHE A 101 0.03 -13.55 -4.47
N ILE A 102 0.16 -12.47 -3.72
CA ILE A 102 -0.09 -11.10 -4.17
C ILE A 102 1.24 -10.38 -4.28
N ASN A 103 1.51 -9.77 -5.43
CA ASN A 103 2.67 -8.92 -5.63
C ASN A 103 2.57 -7.66 -4.74
N LYS A 104 3.57 -7.40 -3.88
CA LYS A 104 3.66 -6.11 -3.21
C LYS A 104 3.97 -5.04 -4.25
N ALA A 105 3.07 -4.06 -4.40
CA ALA A 105 3.34 -2.91 -5.25
C ALA A 105 4.66 -2.26 -4.81
N LYS A 106 5.65 -2.21 -5.73
CA LYS A 106 6.86 -1.43 -5.50
C LYS A 106 6.42 0.03 -5.36
N ARG A 107 6.55 0.61 -4.17
CA ARG A 107 6.37 2.06 -3.97
C ARG A 107 7.30 2.77 -4.95
N ARG A 108 6.77 3.23 -6.08
CA ARG A 108 7.49 4.13 -6.97
C ARG A 108 7.79 5.36 -6.12
N LYS A 109 9.05 5.56 -5.77
CA LYS A 109 9.51 6.83 -5.23
C LYS A 109 9.35 7.83 -6.36
N THR A 110 8.19 8.46 -6.47
CA THR A 110 8.04 9.68 -7.24
C THR A 110 9.05 10.66 -6.64
N LYS A 111 10.16 10.89 -7.35
CA LYS A 111 10.94 12.11 -7.15
C LYS A 111 9.93 13.22 -7.41
N ARG A 112 9.45 13.87 -6.33
CA ARG A 112 8.71 15.13 -6.45
C ARG A 112 9.66 16.08 -7.16
N SER A 113 9.50 16.25 -8.47
CA SER A 113 9.89 17.52 -9.06
C SER A 113 8.89 18.54 -8.52
N PRO A 114 9.34 19.72 -8.07
CA PRO A 114 8.42 20.82 -7.79
C PRO A 114 7.89 21.30 -9.14
N GLN A 115 6.82 20.67 -9.64
CA GLN A 115 5.99 21.31 -10.65
C GLN A 115 5.15 22.35 -9.92
N THR A 116 5.59 23.60 -9.98
CA THR A 116 4.74 24.77 -9.87
C THR A 116 3.67 24.67 -10.95
N SER A 117 2.54 24.05 -10.65
CA SER A 117 1.34 24.15 -11.47
C SER A 117 0.81 25.57 -11.31
N LYS A 118 1.22 26.48 -12.21
CA LYS A 118 0.47 27.71 -12.46
C LYS A 118 -0.92 27.29 -12.92
N LEU A 119 -1.96 27.67 -12.18
CA LEU A 119 -3.35 27.61 -12.64
C LEU A 119 -3.45 28.39 -13.97
N PRO A 120 -4.26 27.94 -14.95
CA PRO A 120 -4.58 28.78 -16.10
C PRO A 120 -5.55 29.89 -15.64
N GLN A 121 -5.04 31.11 -15.59
CA GLN A 121 -5.84 32.33 -15.45
C GLN A 121 -6.35 32.72 -16.86
N PRO A 122 -7.61 33.15 -17.03
CA PRO A 122 -8.18 33.49 -18.33
C PRO A 122 -7.48 34.71 -18.96
N GLN A 123 -7.23 34.60 -20.26
CA GLN A 123 -6.46 35.55 -21.07
C GLN A 123 -7.20 36.88 -21.26
N VAL A 124 -6.54 37.99 -20.90
CA VAL A 124 -6.83 39.34 -21.40
C VAL A 124 -5.52 39.92 -21.95
N LEU A 125 -5.64 40.58 -23.10
CA LEU A 125 -4.62 41.01 -24.06
C LEU A 125 -3.52 41.93 -23.50
N GLU A 126 -2.27 41.68 -23.96
CA GLU A 126 -1.07 42.53 -24.24
C GLU A 126 -1.07 44.05 -23.92
N PRO A 127 0.10 44.79 -23.90
CA PRO A 127 1.53 44.41 -24.05
C PRO A 127 2.53 45.14 -23.10
N VAL A 128 3.84 44.91 -23.31
CA VAL A 128 5.00 45.85 -23.18
C VAL A 128 6.03 45.60 -22.05
N GLN A 129 7.24 45.18 -22.49
CA GLN A 129 8.62 45.42 -21.96
C GLN A 129 8.92 44.94 -20.51
N SER A 130 10.12 44.51 -20.11
CA SER A 130 11.49 44.66 -20.61
C SER A 130 12.38 43.62 -19.91
N ALA A 131 13.46 43.23 -20.58
CA ALA A 131 14.54 42.43 -20.03
C ALA A 131 15.24 43.12 -18.83
N SER A 132 15.69 42.35 -17.83
CA SER A 132 17.08 42.42 -17.32
C SER A 132 17.37 41.50 -16.13
N LEU A 133 18.56 40.90 -16.21
CA LEU A 133 19.58 40.73 -15.17
C LEU A 133 19.38 39.70 -14.05
N GLU A 134 20.16 38.63 -14.20
CA GLU A 134 21.14 38.07 -13.25
C GLU A 134 21.27 38.76 -11.90
N THR A 135 21.28 38.00 -10.80
CA THR A 135 22.31 38.13 -9.75
C THR A 135 22.42 36.82 -8.95
N GLU A 136 23.64 36.60 -8.50
CA GLU A 136 24.29 35.43 -7.95
C GLU A 136 23.81 34.98 -6.55
N LYS A 137 24.35 33.81 -6.19
CA LYS A 137 24.21 33.04 -4.93
C LYS A 137 24.50 33.88 -3.66
N PRO A 138 24.09 33.37 -2.48
CA PRO A 138 25.17 33.03 -1.54
C PRO A 138 25.02 31.69 -0.80
N SER A 139 26.19 31.06 -0.68
CA SER A 139 26.65 30.09 0.32
C SER A 139 25.99 30.20 1.70
N ALA A 140 25.49 29.08 2.22
CA ALA A 140 25.23 28.89 3.64
C ALA A 140 25.79 27.53 4.12
N ARG A 141 26.94 27.62 4.79
CA ARG A 141 27.63 26.55 5.53
C ARG A 141 26.92 26.29 6.87
N ARG A 142 26.88 25.00 7.28
CA ARG A 142 26.59 24.43 8.63
C ARG A 142 25.09 24.27 8.95
N ARG A 143 24.59 23.09 9.35
CA ARG A 143 25.00 22.25 10.50
C ARG A 143 24.81 20.75 10.23
N PRO A 144 25.66 19.84 10.75
CA PRO A 144 25.41 18.40 10.71
C PRO A 144 24.21 18.07 11.61
N ARG A 145 23.19 17.43 11.01
CA ARG A 145 21.97 16.97 11.68
C ARG A 145 22.35 15.90 12.71
N ASN A 146 22.13 16.20 13.99
CA ASN A 146 22.48 15.34 15.13
C ASN A 146 21.96 13.92 14.93
N LYS A 147 22.91 12.98 14.99
CA LYS A 147 22.69 11.54 15.05
C LYS A 147 22.13 11.19 16.43
N LYS A 148 21.11 10.33 16.45
CA LYS A 148 20.76 9.40 17.54
C LYS A 148 20.20 10.01 18.84
N ALA A 149 18.91 10.34 18.83
CA ALA A 149 18.06 10.14 20.01
C ALA A 149 17.34 8.79 19.82
N SER A 150 17.99 7.70 20.24
CA SER A 150 17.41 6.36 20.24
C SER A 150 16.41 6.27 21.39
N LEU A 151 15.27 5.61 21.20
CA LEU A 151 14.28 5.40 22.28
C LEU A 151 14.90 4.80 23.55
N GLN A 152 15.98 4.03 23.41
CA GLN A 152 16.73 3.46 24.53
C GLN A 152 17.40 4.52 25.41
N SER A 153 17.84 5.67 24.87
CA SER A 153 18.42 6.75 25.67
C SER A 153 17.36 7.55 26.45
N MET A 154 16.10 7.52 26.02
CA MET A 154 14.99 8.11 26.78
C MET A 154 14.57 7.23 27.96
N ILE A 155 14.80 5.92 27.89
CA ILE A 155 14.48 4.99 28.98
C ILE A 155 15.56 5.01 30.07
N ALA A 156 16.84 5.18 29.67
CA ALA A 156 17.96 5.20 30.62
C ALA A 156 18.02 6.46 31.53
N ASN A 157 17.32 7.54 31.17
CA ASN A 157 17.29 8.79 31.94
C ASN A 157 16.09 8.92 32.89
N LYS A 158 15.41 7.82 33.23
CA LYS A 158 14.36 7.82 34.26
C LYS A 158 15.00 7.54 35.63
N PRO A 159 15.26 8.53 36.50
CA PRO A 159 15.56 8.24 37.89
C PRO A 159 14.33 7.60 38.52
N THR A 160 14.52 6.41 39.09
CA THR A 160 13.54 5.71 39.92
C THR A 160 13.31 6.51 41.20
N SER A 161 12.33 7.41 41.19
CA SER A 161 11.71 7.93 42.41
C SER A 161 10.32 7.31 42.57
N ASN A 162 10.29 6.31 43.44
CA ASN A 162 9.08 5.79 44.04
C ASN A 162 8.49 6.86 44.96
N SER A 163 7.48 7.60 44.53
CA SER A 163 6.46 8.17 45.42
C SER A 163 5.32 8.77 44.59
N GLY A 164 4.09 8.43 44.95
CA GLY A 164 2.89 8.80 44.21
C GLY A 164 2.65 10.30 44.15
N ARG A 165 2.23 10.78 42.97
CA ARG A 165 1.14 11.75 42.80
C ARG A 165 0.87 11.95 41.31
N SER A 166 -0.41 11.81 40.97
CA SER A 166 -1.14 12.37 39.83
C SER A 166 -0.37 13.27 38.87
N THR A 167 -0.26 12.85 37.60
CA THR A 167 -0.56 13.66 36.40
C THR A 167 -0.28 12.83 35.14
N GLY A 168 -1.33 12.44 34.40
CA GLY A 168 -1.20 11.92 33.03
C GLY A 168 -2.17 10.79 32.67
N PHE A 169 -3.32 11.15 32.10
CA PHE A 169 -4.33 10.29 31.46
C PHE A 169 -4.95 9.20 32.35
N GLY A 170 -5.93 9.63 33.16
CA GLY A 170 -6.82 8.75 33.92
C GLY A 170 -7.98 8.24 33.05
N LEU A 171 -7.75 7.18 32.31
CA LEU A 171 -8.80 6.25 31.89
C LEU A 171 -8.43 4.89 32.45
N ASP A 172 -8.96 4.57 33.63
CA ASP A 172 -8.81 3.26 34.23
C ASP A 172 -9.82 2.29 33.59
N LEU A 173 -9.39 1.07 33.31
CA LEU A 173 -10.19 0.03 32.67
C LEU A 173 -11.45 -0.30 33.49
N MET A 174 -11.43 -0.01 34.80
CA MET A 174 -12.55 -0.21 35.71
C MET A 174 -13.71 0.79 35.53
N ASP A 175 -13.51 1.89 34.82
CA ASP A 175 -14.56 2.90 34.56
C ASP A 175 -15.48 2.50 33.39
N LEU A 176 -15.02 1.61 32.50
CA LEU A 176 -15.83 1.11 31.37
C LEU A 176 -16.69 -0.12 31.72
N MET A 177 -16.51 -0.70 32.92
CA MET A 177 -17.17 -1.95 33.33
C MET A 177 -18.31 -1.77 34.33
N LYS A 178 -18.69 -0.52 34.66
CA LYS A 178 -19.88 -0.25 35.49
C LYS A 178 -21.07 0.07 34.60
N THR A 179 -21.83 -0.96 34.25
CA THR A 179 -23.25 -0.87 33.89
C THR A 179 -24.09 -1.13 35.13
#